data_AF-A0A842VSB0-F1
#
_entry.id   AF-A0A842VSB0-F1
#
_cell.length_a   1.000
_cell.length_b   1.000
_cell.length_c   1.000
_cell.angle_alpha   90.00
_cell.angle_beta   90.00
_cell.angle_gamma   90.00
#
_symmetry.space_group_name_H-M   'P 1'
#
loop_
_entity.id
_entity.type
_entity.pdbx_description
1 polymer ?
#
loop_
_entity_poly.entity_id
_entity_poly.type
_entity_poly.pdbx_seq_one_letter_code
_entity_poly.pdbx_strand_id
1 'polypeptide(L)'
;MTEQVDKDNIFMERLIEIIREGKLDEAVEKIAFYLNESTEENYIDRLENIIETVLSVHGGRTVIRFLIENMIIDIPSLLSNLSKKDNLLRYSFLLLLKPMCENEADLFIPYTEELLEAEDPNVREAILQLLLFIAGGEKKIESDELIKNIGERLDDEKDFVVQKAKQALKSIGKESSALIAKLLRDFAKQNPENEQVKNNVDDILKAIVSVEKIDEIVEEETEEEKIKKEKEKFEAKDETKLIPKEKDVETVQDLEKEEEEIHDKELQLKKKEIEIKKKKLELKEKEKELEEKEIEEKEKELKKKEEEIKSKESKVEAPKTIEKEEEKIIDKELELKKKEIELKKKKLELDAKEKELEEKAIEEREKELREKEELKEKDLKTAE
;
A
#
# COMPACT_ATOMS: atom_id res chain seq x y z
N MET A 1 37.27 -5.88 16.79
CA MET A 1 36.20 -5.44 15.87
C MET A 1 36.77 -5.15 14.48
N THR A 2 37.80 -4.32 14.33
CA THR A 2 38.40 -3.99 13.01
C THR A 2 38.85 -5.20 12.20
N GLU A 3 39.54 -6.17 12.80
CA GLU A 3 40.02 -7.37 12.07
C GLU A 3 38.89 -8.29 11.57
N GLN A 4 37.74 -8.32 12.25
CA GLN A 4 36.59 -9.12 11.82
C GLN A 4 35.85 -8.43 10.68
N VAL A 5 35.65 -7.11 10.78
CA VAL A 5 35.05 -6.29 9.71
C VAL A 5 35.89 -6.39 8.43
N ASP A 6 37.22 -6.37 8.54
CA ASP A 6 38.10 -6.54 7.38
C ASP A 6 37.97 -7.92 6.74
N LYS A 7 37.80 -8.98 7.54
CA LYS A 7 37.57 -10.35 7.03
C LYS A 7 36.22 -10.48 6.34
N ASP A 8 35.18 -9.90 6.91
CA ASP A 8 33.83 -9.94 6.37
C ASP A 8 33.78 -9.17 5.04
N ASN A 9 34.41 -7.99 4.95
CA ASN A 9 34.52 -7.24 3.70
C ASN A 9 35.26 -8.01 2.60
N ILE A 10 36.40 -8.62 2.92
CA ILE A 10 37.15 -9.45 1.96
C ILE A 10 36.32 -10.64 1.49
N PHE A 11 35.54 -11.24 2.39
CA PHE A 11 34.62 -12.32 2.04
C PHE A 11 33.54 -11.84 1.06
N MET A 12 32.89 -10.70 1.33
CA MET A 12 31.84 -10.15 0.46
C MET A 12 32.35 -9.79 -0.93
N GLU A 13 33.54 -9.19 -1.04
CA GLU A 13 34.17 -8.89 -2.34
C GLU A 13 34.40 -10.16 -3.18
N ARG A 14 34.93 -11.22 -2.55
CA ARG A 14 35.12 -12.52 -3.22
C ARG A 14 33.80 -13.19 -3.58
N LEU A 15 32.79 -13.06 -2.74
CA LEU A 15 31.46 -13.60 -3.01
C LEU A 15 30.86 -12.96 -4.27
N ILE A 16 30.99 -11.64 -4.42
CA ILE A 16 30.57 -10.90 -5.61
C ILE A 16 31.25 -11.45 -6.87
N GLU A 17 32.57 -11.71 -6.83
CA GLU A 17 33.31 -12.28 -7.95
C GLU A 17 32.78 -13.65 -8.35
N ILE A 18 32.58 -14.55 -7.39
CA ILE A 18 32.07 -15.91 -7.62
C ILE A 18 30.68 -15.87 -8.29
N ILE A 19 29.79 -15.01 -7.81
CA ILE A 19 28.44 -14.86 -8.38
C ILE A 19 28.51 -14.30 -9.80
N ARG A 20 29.37 -13.30 -10.06
CA ARG A 20 29.58 -12.72 -11.41
C ARG A 20 30.16 -13.72 -12.40
N GLU A 21 30.96 -14.67 -11.94
CA GLU A 21 31.45 -15.79 -12.74
C GLU A 21 30.40 -16.87 -13.01
N GLY A 22 29.18 -16.73 -12.46
CA GLY A 22 28.08 -17.68 -12.61
C GLY A 22 28.23 -18.95 -11.77
N LYS A 23 29.15 -18.98 -10.80
CA LYS A 23 29.43 -20.14 -9.94
C LYS A 23 28.50 -20.15 -8.72
N LEU A 24 27.19 -20.28 -8.98
CA LEU A 24 26.16 -20.11 -7.95
C LEU A 24 26.26 -21.16 -6.83
N ASP A 25 26.55 -22.42 -7.17
CA ASP A 25 26.71 -23.49 -6.17
C ASP A 25 27.88 -23.20 -5.20
N GLU A 26 29.02 -22.74 -5.73
CA GLU A 26 30.16 -22.34 -4.89
C GLU A 26 29.80 -21.14 -4.00
N ALA A 27 29.02 -20.19 -4.51
CA ALA A 27 28.55 -19.06 -3.72
C ALA A 27 27.66 -19.54 -2.56
N VAL A 28 26.68 -20.42 -2.84
CA VAL A 28 25.78 -20.99 -1.82
C VAL A 28 26.58 -21.73 -0.75
N GLU A 29 27.54 -22.59 -1.13
CA GLU A 29 28.39 -23.31 -0.19
C GLU A 29 29.20 -22.36 0.71
N LYS A 30 29.79 -21.30 0.14
CA LYS A 30 30.57 -20.33 0.93
C LYS A 30 29.71 -19.50 1.87
N ILE A 31 28.52 -19.11 1.43
CA ILE A 31 27.56 -18.42 2.29
C ILE A 31 27.12 -19.33 3.44
N ALA A 32 26.83 -20.61 3.15
CA ALA A 32 26.48 -21.58 4.19
C ALA A 32 27.59 -21.71 5.23
N PHE A 33 28.85 -21.81 4.79
CA PHE A 33 29.99 -21.85 5.70
C PHE A 33 30.09 -20.58 6.55
N TYR A 34 29.99 -19.41 5.92
CA TYR A 34 30.06 -18.11 6.60
C TYR A 34 28.95 -17.90 7.64
N LEU A 35 27.72 -18.32 7.33
CA LEU A 35 26.59 -18.27 8.27
C LEU A 35 26.73 -19.32 9.38
N ASN A 36 27.26 -20.51 9.10
CA ASN A 36 27.50 -21.53 10.12
C ASN A 36 28.60 -21.14 11.13
N GLU A 37 29.51 -20.25 10.75
CA GLU A 37 30.50 -19.68 11.67
C GLU A 37 29.95 -18.52 12.54
N SER A 38 28.66 -18.19 12.41
CA SER A 38 28.04 -17.12 13.20
C SER A 38 27.75 -17.55 14.63
N THR A 39 27.63 -16.56 15.51
CA THR A 39 27.01 -16.69 16.83
C THR A 39 25.57 -16.20 16.76
N GLU A 40 24.75 -16.55 17.76
CA GLU A 40 23.38 -16.02 17.86
C GLU A 40 23.35 -14.47 17.85
N GLU A 41 24.38 -13.82 18.39
CA GLU A 41 24.47 -12.37 18.48
C GLU A 41 24.79 -11.69 17.14
N ASN A 42 25.50 -12.36 16.22
CA ASN A 42 25.93 -11.75 14.95
C ASN A 42 25.33 -12.41 13.70
N TYR A 43 24.51 -13.46 13.86
CA TYR A 43 23.87 -14.15 12.74
C TYR A 43 23.04 -13.20 11.88
N ILE A 44 22.29 -12.28 12.50
CA ILE A 44 21.43 -11.33 11.78
C ILE A 44 22.25 -10.30 11.02
N ASP A 45 23.26 -9.71 11.64
CA ASP A 45 24.18 -8.77 10.96
C ASP A 45 24.88 -9.45 9.78
N ARG A 46 25.30 -10.71 9.94
CA ARG A 46 25.90 -11.49 8.86
C ARG A 46 24.90 -11.77 7.75
N LEU A 47 23.69 -12.16 8.09
CA LEU A 47 22.62 -12.44 7.13
C LEU A 47 22.23 -11.17 6.35
N GLU A 48 22.14 -10.03 7.01
CA GLU A 48 21.91 -8.72 6.39
C GLU A 48 22.99 -8.40 5.36
N ASN A 49 24.27 -8.49 5.76
CA ASN A 49 25.38 -8.26 4.84
C ASN A 49 25.34 -9.22 3.63
N ILE A 50 24.98 -10.49 3.84
CA ILE A 50 24.80 -11.46 2.75
C ILE A 50 23.67 -11.03 1.82
N ILE A 51 22.49 -10.72 2.35
CA ILE A 51 21.32 -10.34 1.55
C ILE A 51 21.62 -9.09 0.74
N GLU A 52 22.17 -8.04 1.36
CA GLU A 52 22.54 -6.81 0.66
C GLU A 52 23.58 -7.05 -0.44
N THR A 53 24.65 -7.78 -0.10
CA THR A 53 25.74 -8.07 -1.05
C THR A 53 25.24 -8.89 -2.23
N VAL A 54 24.52 -9.98 -1.96
CA VAL A 54 24.05 -10.91 -2.98
C VAL A 54 23.00 -10.23 -3.87
N LEU A 55 22.04 -9.47 -3.30
CA LEU A 55 21.03 -8.79 -4.12
C LEU A 55 21.60 -7.63 -4.95
N SER A 56 22.80 -7.12 -4.64
CA SER A 56 23.47 -6.09 -5.45
C SER A 56 24.04 -6.60 -6.78
N VAL A 57 24.06 -7.93 -7.01
CA VAL A 57 24.67 -8.54 -8.19
C VAL A 57 23.69 -9.34 -9.04
N HIS A 58 23.92 -9.34 -10.36
CA HIS A 58 23.14 -10.17 -11.28
C HIS A 58 23.29 -11.66 -10.93
N GLY A 59 22.17 -12.39 -10.86
CA GLY A 59 22.13 -13.78 -10.39
C GLY A 59 21.99 -13.93 -8.87
N GLY A 60 22.08 -12.84 -8.10
CA GLY A 60 21.96 -12.87 -6.64
C GLY A 60 20.63 -13.40 -6.12
N ARG A 61 19.52 -13.03 -6.77
CA ARG A 61 18.18 -13.55 -6.43
C ARG A 61 18.13 -15.08 -6.46
N THR A 62 18.74 -15.70 -7.47
CA THR A 62 18.83 -17.17 -7.57
C THR A 62 19.64 -17.76 -6.41
N VAL A 63 20.72 -17.10 -5.98
CA VAL A 63 21.50 -17.54 -4.82
C VAL A 63 20.65 -17.47 -3.54
N ILE A 64 19.93 -16.37 -3.30
CA ILE A 64 19.02 -16.25 -2.14
C ILE A 64 17.98 -17.37 -2.14
N ARG A 65 17.36 -17.62 -3.29
CA ARG A 65 16.39 -18.71 -3.44
C ARG A 65 17.01 -20.06 -3.09
N PHE A 66 18.20 -20.37 -3.61
CA PHE A 66 18.88 -21.63 -3.27
C PHE A 66 19.26 -21.72 -1.79
N LEU A 67 19.64 -20.61 -1.14
CA LEU A 67 19.90 -20.62 0.30
C LEU A 67 18.65 -20.98 1.09
N ILE A 68 17.49 -20.48 0.69
CA ILE A 68 16.21 -20.79 1.34
C ILE A 68 15.78 -22.23 1.04
N GLU A 69 15.79 -22.66 -0.22
CA GLU A 69 15.36 -24.01 -0.63
C GLU A 69 16.24 -25.12 -0.05
N ASN A 70 17.53 -24.84 0.19
CA ASN A 70 18.44 -25.76 0.86
C ASN A 70 18.46 -25.60 2.39
N MET A 71 17.50 -24.85 2.97
CA MET A 71 17.35 -24.64 4.42
C MET A 71 18.60 -24.04 5.09
N ILE A 72 19.44 -23.33 4.33
CA ILE A 72 20.56 -22.55 4.86
C ILE A 72 20.01 -21.26 5.49
N ILE A 73 19.01 -20.65 4.83
CA ILE A 73 18.18 -19.60 5.40
C ILE A 73 16.82 -20.22 5.76
N ASP A 74 16.58 -20.44 7.04
CA ASP A 74 15.32 -21.01 7.53
C ASP A 74 14.25 -19.93 7.74
N ILE A 75 13.27 -19.87 6.84
CA ILE A 75 12.18 -18.88 6.87
C ILE A 75 11.38 -18.95 8.18
N PRO A 76 10.91 -20.12 8.66
CA PRO A 76 10.27 -20.24 9.98
C PRO A 76 11.07 -19.61 11.12
N SER A 77 12.37 -19.91 11.23
CA SER A 77 13.23 -19.32 12.27
C SER A 77 13.33 -17.81 12.13
N LEU A 78 13.42 -17.27 10.91
CA LEU A 78 13.41 -15.82 10.70
C LEU A 78 12.08 -15.18 11.11
N LEU A 79 10.96 -15.76 10.68
CA LEU A 79 9.61 -15.28 11.01
C LEU A 79 9.30 -15.37 12.51
N SER A 80 9.94 -16.29 13.25
CA SER A 80 9.81 -16.35 14.71
C SER A 80 10.24 -15.04 15.40
N ASN A 81 11.12 -14.26 14.76
CA ASN A 81 11.57 -12.96 15.28
C ASN A 81 10.52 -11.85 15.17
N LEU A 82 9.40 -12.08 14.45
CA LEU A 82 8.29 -11.14 14.45
C LEU A 82 7.61 -11.06 15.83
N SER A 83 7.76 -12.09 16.67
CA SER A 83 7.23 -12.14 18.05
C SER A 83 8.07 -11.34 19.07
N LYS A 84 9.21 -10.76 18.67
CA LYS A 84 10.07 -10.02 19.62
C LYS A 84 9.31 -8.82 20.17
N LYS A 85 9.36 -8.64 21.50
CA LYS A 85 8.70 -7.52 22.20
C LYS A 85 9.27 -6.15 21.84
N ASP A 86 10.55 -6.11 21.46
CA ASP A 86 11.23 -4.89 21.04
C ASP A 86 10.76 -4.50 19.63
N ASN A 87 10.07 -3.35 19.54
CA ASN A 87 9.53 -2.83 18.29
C ASN A 87 10.62 -2.46 17.28
N LEU A 88 11.77 -1.94 17.74
CA LEU A 88 12.88 -1.58 16.87
C LEU A 88 13.46 -2.84 16.26
N LEU A 89 13.73 -3.85 17.09
CA LEU A 89 14.27 -5.12 16.61
C LEU A 89 13.32 -5.79 15.61
N ARG A 90 12.01 -5.85 15.93
CA ARG A 90 11.00 -6.40 15.02
C ARG A 90 10.96 -5.67 13.68
N TYR A 91 11.04 -4.34 13.69
CA TYR A 91 11.03 -3.56 12.47
C TYR A 91 12.32 -3.71 11.65
N SER A 92 13.47 -3.82 12.30
CA SER A 92 14.73 -4.16 11.63
C SER A 92 14.63 -5.53 10.93
N PHE A 93 14.02 -6.53 11.57
CA PHE A 93 13.74 -7.82 10.95
C PHE A 93 12.80 -7.69 9.74
N LEU A 94 11.73 -6.89 9.84
CA LEU A 94 10.84 -6.66 8.70
C LEU A 94 11.57 -6.03 7.51
N LEU A 95 12.47 -5.07 7.76
CA LEU A 95 13.28 -4.44 6.71
C LEU A 95 14.28 -5.42 6.09
N LEU A 96 14.90 -6.29 6.89
CA LEU A 96 15.76 -7.36 6.41
C LEU A 96 15.02 -8.32 5.46
N LEU A 97 13.78 -8.66 5.81
CA LEU A 97 12.95 -9.58 5.01
C LEU A 97 12.38 -8.94 3.76
N LYS A 98 12.19 -7.61 3.74
CA LYS A 98 11.52 -6.88 2.66
C LYS A 98 12.03 -7.26 1.26
N PRO A 99 13.35 -7.22 0.94
CA PRO A 99 13.83 -7.56 -0.39
C PRO A 99 13.51 -9.02 -0.77
N MET A 100 13.54 -9.94 0.19
CA MET A 100 13.19 -11.34 -0.07
C MET A 100 11.69 -11.50 -0.31
N CYS A 101 10.84 -10.80 0.46
CA CYS A 101 9.39 -10.83 0.25
C CYS A 101 8.96 -10.21 -1.08
N GLU A 102 9.58 -9.11 -1.51
CA GLU A 102 9.26 -8.44 -2.79
C GLU A 102 9.62 -9.32 -4.01
N ASN A 103 10.60 -10.22 -3.88
CA ASN A 103 11.15 -11.01 -4.98
C ASN A 103 10.77 -12.50 -4.92
N GLU A 104 10.71 -13.11 -3.74
CA GLU A 104 10.50 -14.55 -3.53
C GLU A 104 9.24 -14.83 -2.69
N ALA A 105 8.15 -14.14 -3.01
CA ALA A 105 6.90 -14.20 -2.23
C ALA A 105 6.34 -15.62 -2.02
N ASP A 106 6.53 -16.52 -3.00
CA ASP A 106 6.09 -17.92 -2.92
C ASP A 106 6.74 -18.70 -1.77
N LEU A 107 7.94 -18.27 -1.32
CA LEU A 107 8.62 -18.89 -0.18
C LEU A 107 8.06 -18.40 1.17
N PHE A 108 7.36 -17.26 1.20
CA PHE A 108 6.81 -16.67 2.43
C PHE A 108 5.32 -16.92 2.60
N ILE A 109 4.55 -16.93 1.50
CA ILE A 109 3.09 -17.12 1.51
C ILE A 109 2.64 -18.34 2.34
N PRO A 110 3.28 -19.51 2.29
CA PRO A 110 2.85 -20.69 3.05
C PRO A 110 2.78 -20.49 4.57
N TYR A 111 3.49 -19.50 5.11
CA TYR A 111 3.53 -19.22 6.55
C TYR A 111 2.57 -18.12 6.98
N THR A 112 1.90 -17.46 6.02
CA THR A 112 1.12 -16.24 6.31
C THR A 112 -0.16 -16.53 7.06
N GLU A 113 -0.84 -17.65 6.77
CA GLU A 113 -2.11 -18.02 7.38
C GLU A 113 -1.99 -18.22 8.90
N GLU A 114 -1.08 -19.10 9.34
CA GLU A 114 -0.84 -19.34 10.77
C GLU A 114 -0.46 -18.04 11.52
N LEU A 115 0.37 -17.20 10.90
CA LEU A 115 0.82 -15.95 11.52
C LEU A 115 -0.26 -14.87 11.56
N LEU A 116 -1.21 -14.87 10.62
CA LEU A 116 -2.37 -13.99 10.64
C LEU A 116 -3.32 -14.35 11.80
N GLU A 117 -3.33 -15.60 12.24
CA GLU A 117 -4.14 -16.09 13.36
C GLU A 117 -3.40 -16.08 14.71
N ALA A 118 -2.14 -15.62 14.74
CA ALA A 118 -1.33 -15.59 15.95
C ALA A 118 -2.00 -14.80 17.08
N GLU A 119 -1.90 -15.28 18.32
CA GLU A 119 -2.48 -14.62 19.50
C GLU A 119 -1.90 -13.20 19.70
N ASP A 120 -0.61 -13.01 19.42
CA ASP A 120 0.05 -11.72 19.58
C ASP A 120 -0.33 -10.77 18.41
N PRO A 121 -1.03 -9.65 18.68
CA PRO A 121 -1.40 -8.70 17.64
C PRO A 121 -0.20 -8.07 16.93
N ASN A 122 0.97 -8.04 17.56
CA ASN A 122 2.19 -7.58 16.92
C ASN A 122 2.67 -8.51 15.81
N VAL A 123 2.48 -9.82 15.98
CA VAL A 123 2.81 -10.82 14.96
C VAL A 123 1.83 -10.68 13.79
N ARG A 124 0.54 -10.51 14.08
CA ARG A 124 -0.49 -10.25 13.07
C ARG A 124 -0.19 -8.98 12.26
N GLU A 125 0.17 -7.89 12.93
CA GLU A 125 0.57 -6.65 12.24
C GLU A 125 1.82 -6.84 11.39
N ALA A 126 2.84 -7.53 11.92
CA ALA A 126 4.09 -7.76 11.22
C ALA A 126 3.89 -8.63 9.97
N ILE A 127 3.08 -9.68 10.01
CA ILE A 127 2.79 -10.49 8.82
C ILE A 127 1.98 -9.71 7.78
N LEU A 128 1.05 -8.85 8.21
CA LEU A 128 0.35 -7.94 7.30
C LEU A 128 1.32 -6.93 6.65
N GLN A 129 2.36 -6.50 7.37
CA GLN A 129 3.43 -5.67 6.83
C GLN A 129 4.29 -6.43 5.80
N LEU A 130 4.56 -7.72 6.00
CA LEU A 130 5.24 -8.56 5.00
C LEU A 130 4.37 -8.77 3.75
N LEU A 131 3.07 -9.02 3.92
CA LEU A 131 2.11 -9.12 2.82
C LEU A 131 2.02 -7.83 2.02
N LEU A 132 2.15 -6.67 2.68
CA LEU A 132 2.26 -5.38 2.01
C LEU A 132 3.53 -5.26 1.17
N PHE A 133 4.67 -5.79 1.63
CA PHE A 133 5.90 -5.87 0.82
C PHE A 133 5.71 -6.80 -0.38
N ILE A 134 5.13 -7.99 -0.17
CA ILE A 134 4.81 -8.92 -1.27
C ILE A 134 3.94 -8.23 -2.32
N ALA A 135 2.88 -7.55 -1.90
CA ALA A 135 1.97 -6.83 -2.80
C ALA A 135 2.61 -5.61 -3.50
N GLY A 136 3.74 -5.12 -3.02
CA GLY A 136 4.54 -4.08 -3.68
C GLY A 136 5.66 -4.62 -4.56
N GLY A 137 5.89 -5.94 -4.53
CA GLY A 137 6.92 -6.63 -5.29
C GLY A 137 6.48 -7.03 -6.70
N GLU A 138 7.17 -8.01 -7.28
CA GLU A 138 6.90 -8.48 -8.65
C GLU A 138 5.73 -9.48 -8.74
N LYS A 139 5.39 -10.14 -7.64
CA LYS A 139 4.39 -11.22 -7.62
C LYS A 139 3.05 -10.72 -7.10
N LYS A 140 2.00 -11.06 -7.84
CA LYS A 140 0.61 -10.80 -7.46
C LYS A 140 0.15 -11.77 -6.38
N ILE A 141 -0.65 -11.28 -5.45
CA ILE A 141 -1.43 -12.10 -4.53
C ILE A 141 -2.79 -12.38 -5.16
N GLU A 142 -3.00 -13.61 -5.60
CA GLU A 142 -4.24 -14.08 -6.24
C GLU A 142 -4.97 -15.15 -5.41
N SER A 143 -4.48 -15.47 -4.21
CA SER A 143 -5.11 -16.48 -3.34
C SER A 143 -6.36 -15.91 -2.66
N ASP A 144 -7.52 -16.45 -3.04
CA ASP A 144 -8.82 -16.14 -2.41
C ASP A 144 -8.80 -16.34 -0.89
N GLU A 145 -8.20 -17.44 -0.45
CA GLU A 145 -8.13 -17.83 0.97
C GLU A 145 -7.29 -16.83 1.76
N LEU A 146 -6.10 -16.49 1.25
CA LEU A 146 -5.25 -15.49 1.90
C LEU A 146 -5.93 -14.12 1.95
N ILE A 147 -6.59 -13.70 0.87
CA ILE A 147 -7.31 -12.42 0.85
C ILE A 147 -8.46 -12.42 1.87
N LYS A 148 -9.19 -13.53 2.00
CA LYS A 148 -10.23 -13.69 3.03
C LYS A 148 -9.63 -13.59 4.43
N ASN A 149 -8.52 -14.30 4.70
CA ASN A 149 -7.86 -14.28 6.00
C ASN A 149 -7.36 -12.87 6.36
N ILE A 150 -6.86 -12.10 5.39
CA ILE A 150 -6.54 -10.67 5.59
C ILE A 150 -7.82 -9.86 5.86
N GLY A 151 -8.89 -10.12 5.10
CA GLY A 151 -10.20 -9.50 5.27
C GLY A 151 -10.80 -9.68 6.67
N GLU A 152 -10.64 -10.86 7.26
CA GLU A 152 -11.07 -11.14 8.64
C GLU A 152 -10.34 -10.27 9.68
N ARG A 153 -9.13 -9.78 9.38
CA ARG A 153 -8.41 -8.84 10.26
C ARG A 153 -8.96 -7.41 10.20
N LEU A 154 -9.98 -7.13 9.38
CA LEU A 154 -10.72 -5.87 9.43
C LEU A 154 -11.63 -5.74 10.66
N ASP A 155 -11.84 -6.84 11.38
CA ASP A 155 -12.57 -6.91 12.66
C ASP A 155 -11.64 -7.28 13.83
N ASP A 156 -10.34 -7.02 13.71
CA ASP A 156 -9.38 -7.33 14.77
C ASP A 156 -9.60 -6.44 16.01
N GLU A 157 -9.37 -7.01 17.20
CA GLU A 157 -9.47 -6.29 18.48
C GLU A 157 -8.48 -5.12 18.62
N LYS A 158 -7.40 -5.10 17.83
CA LYS A 158 -6.42 -4.02 17.84
C LYS A 158 -6.53 -3.16 16.58
N ASP A 159 -6.78 -1.87 16.78
CA ASP A 159 -6.89 -0.89 15.69
C ASP A 159 -5.68 -0.87 14.75
N PHE A 160 -4.45 -1.03 15.27
CA PHE A 160 -3.26 -1.02 14.43
C PHE A 160 -3.17 -2.22 13.49
N VAL A 161 -3.73 -3.38 13.87
CA VAL A 161 -3.84 -4.56 13.01
C VAL A 161 -4.87 -4.29 11.91
N VAL A 162 -6.03 -3.74 12.28
CA VAL A 162 -7.08 -3.32 11.32
C VAL A 162 -6.52 -2.33 10.30
N GLN A 163 -5.79 -1.29 10.74
CA GLN A 163 -5.19 -0.32 9.82
C GLN A 163 -4.17 -0.97 8.88
N LYS A 164 -3.38 -1.92 9.37
CA LYS A 164 -2.41 -2.63 8.53
C LYS A 164 -3.10 -3.56 7.52
N ALA A 165 -4.17 -4.23 7.91
CA ALA A 165 -4.99 -5.04 7.01
C ALA A 165 -5.61 -4.19 5.89
N LYS A 166 -6.13 -3.00 6.22
CA LYS A 166 -6.60 -2.02 5.22
C LYS A 166 -5.48 -1.64 4.24
N GLN A 167 -4.27 -1.39 4.73
CA GLN A 167 -3.13 -1.05 3.86
C GLN A 167 -2.76 -2.21 2.92
N ALA A 168 -2.68 -3.44 3.44
CA ALA A 168 -2.39 -4.64 2.65
C ALA A 168 -3.44 -4.88 1.56
N LEU A 169 -4.73 -4.88 1.91
CA LEU A 169 -5.84 -5.08 0.95
C LEU A 169 -5.89 -3.98 -0.12
N LYS A 170 -5.64 -2.72 0.26
CA LYS A 170 -5.54 -1.62 -0.71
C LYS A 170 -4.37 -1.82 -1.67
N SER A 171 -3.24 -2.31 -1.19
CA SER A 171 -2.08 -2.57 -2.05
C SER A 171 -2.33 -3.74 -3.00
N ILE A 172 -2.86 -4.86 -2.50
CA ILE A 172 -3.23 -6.02 -3.31
C ILE A 172 -4.28 -5.64 -4.37
N GLY A 173 -5.29 -4.86 -3.98
CA GLY A 173 -6.36 -4.42 -4.88
C GLY A 173 -5.92 -3.43 -5.96
N LYS A 174 -4.68 -2.90 -5.94
CA LYS A 174 -4.15 -2.13 -7.08
C LYS A 174 -4.02 -2.99 -8.32
N GLU A 175 -3.68 -4.27 -8.15
CA GLU A 175 -3.48 -5.21 -9.26
C GLU A 175 -4.61 -6.22 -9.41
N SER A 176 -5.36 -6.49 -8.33
CA SER A 176 -6.45 -7.48 -8.29
C SER A 176 -7.76 -6.87 -7.76
N SER A 177 -8.21 -5.75 -8.35
CA SER A 177 -9.36 -4.97 -7.85
C SER A 177 -10.67 -5.73 -7.86
N ALA A 178 -10.96 -6.51 -8.90
CA ALA A 178 -12.21 -7.27 -9.02
C ALA A 178 -12.31 -8.39 -7.99
N LEU A 179 -11.24 -9.18 -7.85
CA LEU A 179 -11.15 -10.23 -6.84
C LEU A 179 -11.33 -9.69 -5.41
N ILE A 180 -10.60 -8.63 -5.07
CA ILE A 180 -10.71 -7.98 -3.75
C ILE A 180 -12.12 -7.43 -3.54
N ALA A 181 -12.72 -6.80 -4.55
CA ALA A 181 -14.07 -6.26 -4.44
C ALA A 181 -15.11 -7.34 -4.16
N LYS A 182 -15.06 -8.45 -4.90
CA LYS A 182 -15.94 -9.62 -4.70
C LYS A 182 -15.81 -10.18 -3.28
N LEU A 183 -14.59 -10.47 -2.86
CA LEU A 183 -14.33 -11.09 -1.56
C LEU A 183 -14.72 -10.19 -0.38
N LEU A 184 -14.41 -8.89 -0.45
CA LEU A 184 -14.79 -7.95 0.61
C LEU A 184 -16.29 -7.68 0.66
N ARG A 185 -16.99 -7.65 -0.49
CA ARG A 185 -18.47 -7.57 -0.50
C ARG A 185 -19.09 -8.78 0.18
N ASP A 186 -18.57 -9.97 -0.09
CA ASP A 186 -19.07 -11.20 0.54
C ASP A 186 -18.76 -11.24 2.04
N PHE A 187 -17.58 -10.78 2.45
CA PHE A 187 -17.23 -10.62 3.87
C PHE A 187 -18.15 -9.62 4.60
N ALA A 188 -18.45 -8.48 3.99
CA ALA A 188 -19.39 -7.49 4.54
C ALA A 188 -20.82 -8.04 4.65
N LYS A 189 -21.26 -8.87 3.70
CA LYS A 189 -22.57 -9.56 3.76
C LYS A 189 -22.65 -10.59 4.88
N GLN A 190 -21.54 -11.26 5.19
CA GLN A 190 -21.45 -12.24 6.29
C GLN A 190 -21.46 -11.56 7.67
N ASN A 191 -21.12 -10.26 7.74
CA ASN A 191 -21.07 -9.47 8.96
C ASN A 191 -22.04 -8.27 8.93
N PRO A 192 -23.36 -8.50 8.76
CA PRO A 192 -24.32 -7.42 8.51
C PRO A 192 -24.52 -6.49 9.70
N GLU A 193 -24.22 -6.92 10.93
CA GLU A 193 -24.39 -6.12 12.15
C GLU A 193 -23.13 -5.31 12.52
N ASN A 194 -22.00 -5.57 11.85
CA ASN A 194 -20.74 -4.92 12.18
C ASN A 194 -20.52 -3.68 11.30
N GLU A 195 -20.94 -2.52 11.81
CA GLU A 195 -20.81 -1.23 11.10
C GLU A 195 -19.35 -0.83 10.86
N GLN A 196 -18.44 -1.19 11.78
CA GLN A 196 -17.01 -0.94 11.63
C GLN A 196 -16.42 -1.71 10.45
N VAL A 197 -16.75 -3.00 10.32
CA VAL A 197 -16.32 -3.83 9.18
C VAL A 197 -16.84 -3.26 7.87
N LYS A 198 -18.12 -2.83 7.81
CA LYS A 198 -18.67 -2.21 6.59
C LYS A 198 -17.94 -0.94 6.20
N ASN A 199 -17.69 -0.05 7.16
CA ASN A 199 -16.94 1.18 6.93
C ASN A 199 -15.51 0.88 6.45
N ASN A 200 -14.85 -0.12 7.04
CA ASN A 200 -13.52 -0.55 6.62
C ASN A 200 -13.50 -1.11 5.20
N VAL A 201 -14.48 -1.94 4.85
CA VAL A 201 -14.64 -2.49 3.49
C VAL A 201 -14.89 -1.35 2.49
N ASP A 202 -15.82 -0.45 2.78
CA ASP A 202 -16.13 0.69 1.91
C ASP A 202 -14.90 1.58 1.66
N ASP A 203 -14.10 1.83 2.70
CA ASP A 203 -12.85 2.59 2.58
C ASP A 203 -11.82 1.92 1.65
N ILE A 204 -11.78 0.59 1.63
CA ILE A 204 -10.89 -0.17 0.74
C ILE A 204 -11.44 -0.15 -0.68
N LEU A 205 -12.73 -0.45 -0.87
CA LEU A 205 -13.38 -0.45 -2.17
C LEU A 205 -13.25 0.92 -2.86
N LYS A 206 -13.48 2.02 -2.14
CA LYS A 206 -13.28 3.38 -2.67
C LYS A 206 -11.84 3.67 -3.10
N ALA A 207 -10.86 3.00 -2.50
CA ALA A 207 -9.45 3.22 -2.81
C ALA A 207 -8.95 2.42 -4.02
N ILE A 208 -9.58 1.27 -4.32
CA ILE A 208 -9.15 0.37 -5.40
C ILE A 208 -9.98 0.51 -6.68
N VAL A 209 -11.20 1.03 -6.58
CA VAL A 209 -12.11 1.23 -7.71
C VAL A 209 -11.85 2.61 -8.34
N SER A 210 -11.11 2.65 -9.45
CA SER A 210 -11.07 3.80 -10.37
C SER A 210 -12.17 3.68 -11.42
N VAL A 211 -12.61 4.79 -12.02
CA VAL A 211 -13.69 4.82 -13.02
C VAL A 211 -13.44 3.85 -14.18
N GLU A 212 -12.19 3.70 -14.62
CA GLU A 212 -11.77 2.78 -15.67
C GLU A 212 -11.85 1.30 -15.28
N LYS A 213 -11.78 0.98 -13.99
CA LYS A 213 -11.87 -0.39 -13.46
C LYS A 213 -13.30 -0.80 -13.08
N ILE A 214 -14.24 0.15 -13.09
CA ILE A 214 -15.66 -0.16 -12.83
C ILE A 214 -16.21 -1.04 -13.94
N ASP A 215 -15.87 -0.76 -15.20
CA ASP A 215 -16.34 -1.54 -16.35
C ASP A 215 -15.84 -3.00 -16.27
N GLU A 216 -14.59 -3.22 -15.88
CA GLU A 216 -14.00 -4.56 -15.69
C GLU A 216 -14.68 -5.34 -14.56
N ILE A 217 -15.02 -4.68 -13.45
CA ILE A 217 -15.75 -5.29 -12.31
C ILE A 217 -17.20 -5.61 -12.69
N VAL A 218 -17.86 -4.73 -13.45
CA VAL A 218 -19.26 -4.92 -13.89
C VAL A 218 -19.35 -5.99 -14.98
N GLU A 219 -18.36 -6.09 -15.87
CA GLU A 219 -18.29 -7.14 -16.89
C GLU A 219 -18.09 -8.54 -16.27
N GLU A 220 -17.19 -8.70 -15.29
CA GLU A 220 -17.01 -9.98 -14.58
C GLU A 220 -18.24 -10.39 -13.75
N GLU A 221 -18.89 -9.45 -13.04
CA GLU A 221 -20.13 -9.73 -12.30
C GLU A 221 -21.28 -10.14 -13.25
N THR A 222 -21.36 -9.52 -14.44
CA THR A 222 -22.41 -9.85 -15.42
C THR A 222 -22.14 -11.15 -16.18
N GLU A 223 -20.89 -11.54 -16.43
CA GLU A 223 -20.57 -12.86 -16.99
C GLU A 223 -20.81 -13.99 -15.98
N GLU A 224 -20.40 -13.84 -14.71
CA GLU A 224 -20.69 -14.85 -13.68
C GLU A 224 -22.19 -14.95 -13.37
N GLU A 225 -22.93 -13.84 -13.39
CA GLU A 225 -24.40 -13.88 -13.30
C GLU A 225 -25.02 -14.56 -14.52
N LYS A 226 -24.49 -14.35 -15.73
CA LYS A 226 -24.94 -15.08 -16.93
C LYS A 226 -24.65 -16.57 -16.81
N ILE A 227 -23.49 -16.97 -16.28
CA ILE A 227 -23.12 -18.38 -16.06
C ILE A 227 -23.97 -19.02 -14.96
N LYS A 228 -24.26 -18.31 -13.85
CA LYS A 228 -25.20 -18.78 -12.82
C LYS A 228 -26.62 -18.90 -13.37
N LYS A 229 -27.10 -17.89 -14.10
CA LYS A 229 -28.42 -17.90 -14.75
C LYS A 229 -28.51 -18.92 -15.88
N GLU A 230 -27.42 -19.26 -16.56
CA GLU A 230 -27.36 -20.36 -17.54
C GLU A 230 -27.36 -21.73 -16.87
N LYS A 231 -26.63 -21.92 -15.77
CA LYS A 231 -26.70 -23.15 -14.96
C LYS A 231 -28.11 -23.36 -14.39
N GLU A 232 -28.76 -22.31 -13.90
CA GLU A 232 -30.17 -22.35 -13.45
C GLU A 232 -31.17 -22.52 -14.61
N LYS A 233 -30.88 -22.00 -15.81
CA LYS A 233 -31.71 -22.23 -17.01
C LYS A 233 -31.55 -23.64 -17.59
N PHE A 234 -30.39 -24.28 -17.43
CA PHE A 234 -30.16 -25.65 -17.90
C PHE A 234 -30.92 -26.69 -17.07
N GLU A 235 -31.26 -26.37 -15.82
CA GLU A 235 -32.11 -27.22 -14.97
C GLU A 235 -33.62 -26.96 -15.18
N ALA A 236 -34.00 -25.89 -15.89
CA ALA A 236 -35.39 -25.42 -15.94
C ALA A 236 -36.04 -25.37 -17.34
N LYS A 237 -35.42 -25.94 -18.39
CA LYS A 237 -36.02 -25.91 -19.74
C LYS A 237 -35.91 -27.23 -20.48
N ASP A 238 -36.77 -28.16 -20.09
CA ASP A 238 -37.51 -28.93 -21.08
C ASP A 238 -38.86 -28.22 -21.31
N GLU A 239 -39.31 -28.24 -22.57
CA GLU A 239 -40.57 -27.71 -23.10
C GLU A 239 -40.71 -26.21 -23.48
N THR A 240 -40.82 -26.06 -24.80
CA THR A 240 -41.72 -25.21 -25.60
C THR A 240 -41.25 -23.91 -26.27
N LYS A 241 -41.41 -23.95 -27.60
CA LYS A 241 -41.23 -22.96 -28.67
C LYS A 241 -42.34 -21.90 -28.69
N LEU A 242 -42.04 -20.70 -29.21
CA LEU A 242 -42.63 -20.09 -30.45
C LEU A 242 -42.40 -18.56 -30.50
N ILE A 243 -41.77 -18.11 -31.60
CA ILE A 243 -41.83 -16.74 -32.21
C ILE A 243 -43.16 -16.67 -33.04
N PRO A 244 -43.62 -15.58 -33.71
CA PRO A 244 -43.11 -14.18 -33.82
C PRO A 244 -44.18 -13.05 -33.90
N LYS A 245 -43.75 -11.77 -33.94
CA LYS A 245 -43.90 -10.85 -35.10
C LYS A 245 -43.64 -9.36 -34.79
N GLU A 246 -43.09 -8.72 -35.82
CA GLU A 246 -42.77 -7.31 -36.07
C GLU A 246 -43.92 -6.33 -35.78
N LYS A 247 -43.60 -5.06 -35.51
CA LYS A 247 -44.33 -3.87 -36.02
C LYS A 247 -43.59 -2.55 -35.77
N ASP A 248 -43.56 -1.73 -36.84
CA ASP A 248 -43.75 -0.27 -36.97
C ASP A 248 -42.76 0.66 -36.19
N VAL A 249 -41.77 1.31 -36.81
CA VAL A 249 -41.81 2.55 -37.63
C VAL A 249 -42.56 3.71 -36.94
N GLU A 250 -42.04 4.16 -35.79
CA GLU A 250 -42.43 5.45 -35.17
C GLU A 250 -41.24 6.19 -34.49
N THR A 251 -40.00 5.78 -34.75
CA THR A 251 -38.89 5.98 -33.79
C THR A 251 -38.03 7.23 -33.95
N VAL A 252 -38.06 8.00 -35.04
CA VAL A 252 -37.01 9.01 -35.28
C VAL A 252 -37.21 10.29 -34.45
N GLN A 253 -38.44 10.77 -34.25
CA GLN A 253 -38.71 11.99 -33.46
C GLN A 253 -38.66 11.78 -31.95
N ASP A 254 -38.89 10.55 -31.48
CA ASP A 254 -38.76 10.21 -30.06
C ASP A 254 -37.29 9.97 -29.68
N LEU A 255 -36.47 9.48 -30.61
CA LEU A 255 -35.01 9.34 -30.42
C LEU A 255 -34.30 10.71 -30.33
N GLU A 256 -34.68 11.71 -31.14
CA GLU A 256 -34.09 13.06 -31.05
C GLU A 256 -34.41 13.75 -29.71
N LYS A 257 -35.62 13.53 -29.17
CA LYS A 257 -35.98 14.03 -27.83
C LYS A 257 -35.28 13.27 -26.71
N GLU A 258 -35.11 11.95 -26.84
CA GLU A 258 -34.31 11.16 -25.90
C GLU A 258 -32.83 11.59 -25.93
N GLU A 259 -32.26 11.90 -27.09
CA GLU A 259 -30.89 12.40 -27.21
C GLU A 259 -30.69 13.76 -26.54
N GLU A 260 -31.63 14.70 -26.71
CA GLU A 260 -31.59 15.99 -26.00
C GLU A 260 -31.72 15.82 -24.48
N GLU A 261 -32.59 14.90 -24.02
CA GLU A 261 -32.80 14.64 -22.60
C GLU A 261 -31.60 13.92 -21.96
N ILE A 262 -30.95 13.03 -22.70
CA ILE A 262 -29.70 12.36 -22.29
C ILE A 262 -28.56 13.39 -22.21
N HIS A 263 -28.42 14.25 -23.22
CA HIS A 263 -27.40 15.29 -23.23
C HIS A 263 -27.56 16.29 -22.08
N ASP A 264 -28.80 16.69 -21.75
CA ASP A 264 -29.06 17.58 -20.61
C ASP A 264 -28.76 16.89 -19.26
N LYS A 265 -29.04 15.58 -19.13
CA LYS A 265 -28.63 14.78 -17.96
C LYS A 265 -27.11 14.68 -17.84
N GLU A 266 -26.39 14.50 -18.94
CA GLU A 266 -24.92 14.52 -18.95
C GLU A 266 -24.35 15.87 -18.51
N LEU A 267 -24.97 16.96 -18.94
CA LEU A 267 -24.53 18.31 -18.60
C LEU A 267 -24.77 18.62 -17.11
N GLN A 268 -25.89 18.15 -16.55
CA GLN A 268 -26.14 18.19 -15.11
C GLN A 268 -25.16 17.33 -14.31
N LEU A 269 -24.79 16.15 -14.81
CA LEU A 269 -23.78 15.29 -14.19
C LEU A 269 -22.41 15.97 -14.17
N LYS A 270 -21.98 16.58 -15.27
CA LYS A 270 -20.72 17.35 -15.33
C LYS A 270 -20.70 18.54 -14.36
N LYS A 271 -21.84 19.24 -14.19
CA LYS A 271 -21.98 20.31 -13.18
C LYS A 271 -21.83 19.78 -11.75
N LYS A 272 -22.45 18.65 -11.42
CA LYS A 272 -22.31 18.00 -10.10
C LYS A 272 -20.89 17.51 -9.85
N GLU A 273 -20.21 17.01 -10.87
CA GLU A 273 -18.82 16.55 -10.76
C GLU A 273 -17.87 17.70 -10.43
N ILE A 274 -18.06 18.87 -11.05
CA ILE A 274 -17.29 20.09 -10.74
C ILE A 274 -17.58 20.56 -9.31
N GLU A 275 -18.84 20.53 -8.87
CA GLU A 275 -19.23 20.90 -7.50
C GLU A 275 -18.58 19.97 -6.45
N ILE A 276 -18.54 18.67 -6.73
CA ILE A 276 -17.87 17.68 -5.87
C ILE A 276 -16.36 17.95 -5.82
N LYS A 277 -15.72 18.24 -6.96
CA LYS A 277 -14.29 18.61 -7.03
C LYS A 277 -13.98 19.86 -6.20
N LYS A 278 -14.83 20.90 -6.25
CA LYS A 278 -14.70 22.11 -5.41
C LYS A 278 -14.81 21.79 -3.92
N LYS A 279 -15.82 21.01 -3.49
CA LYS A 279 -15.96 20.59 -2.08
C LYS A 279 -14.77 19.76 -1.59
N LYS A 280 -14.19 18.94 -2.46
CA LYS A 280 -12.99 18.14 -2.15
C LYS A 280 -11.76 19.02 -1.95
N LEU A 281 -11.59 20.06 -2.77
CA LEU A 281 -10.53 21.06 -2.58
C LEU A 281 -10.68 21.83 -1.26
N GLU A 282 -11.90 22.27 -0.92
CA GLU A 282 -12.18 22.98 0.33
C GLU A 282 -11.90 22.11 1.58
N LEU A 283 -12.21 20.81 1.52
CA LEU A 283 -11.86 19.86 2.58
C LEU A 283 -10.34 19.67 2.71
N LYS A 284 -9.64 19.50 1.57
CA LYS A 284 -8.17 19.44 1.58
C LYS A 284 -7.53 20.72 2.14
N GLU A 285 -8.15 21.89 1.98
CA GLU A 285 -7.64 23.15 2.56
C GLU A 285 -7.76 23.15 4.08
N LYS A 286 -8.92 22.73 4.62
CA LYS A 286 -9.13 22.61 6.07
C LYS A 286 -8.17 21.60 6.71
N GLU A 287 -7.89 20.50 6.03
CA GLU A 287 -6.91 19.50 6.47
C GLU A 287 -5.49 20.09 6.55
N LYS A 288 -5.09 20.86 5.54
CA LYS A 288 -3.79 21.53 5.51
C LYS A 288 -3.64 22.59 6.61
N GLU A 289 -4.69 23.36 6.88
CA GLU A 289 -4.71 24.35 7.96
C GLU A 289 -4.55 23.70 9.34
N LEU A 290 -5.09 22.48 9.53
CA LEU A 290 -4.89 21.70 10.74
C LEU A 290 -3.44 21.17 10.85
N GLU A 291 -2.87 20.67 9.75
CA GLU A 291 -1.49 20.18 9.72
C GLU A 291 -0.46 21.30 9.98
N GLU A 292 -0.67 22.50 9.43
CA GLU A 292 0.16 23.68 9.70
C GLU A 292 0.12 24.09 11.18
N LYS A 293 -1.07 24.06 11.81
CA LYS A 293 -1.23 24.34 13.25
C LYS A 293 -0.50 23.32 14.12
N GLU A 294 -0.57 22.04 13.76
CA GLU A 294 0.11 20.96 14.49
C GLU A 294 1.65 21.09 14.40
N ILE A 295 2.16 21.48 13.23
CA ILE A 295 3.60 21.76 13.05
C ILE A 295 4.04 22.96 13.91
N GLU A 296 3.23 24.02 13.97
CA GLU A 296 3.54 25.19 14.79
C GLU A 296 3.56 24.87 16.30
N GLU A 297 2.64 24.02 16.78
CA GLU A 297 2.65 23.53 18.16
C GLU A 297 3.88 22.67 18.48
N LYS A 298 4.24 21.75 17.58
CA LYS A 298 5.44 20.91 17.73
C LYS A 298 6.74 21.74 17.74
N GLU A 299 6.83 22.79 16.93
CA GLU A 299 7.96 23.73 16.97
C GLU A 299 8.06 24.49 18.31
N LYS A 300 6.92 24.91 18.88
CA LYS A 300 6.87 25.57 20.19
C LYS A 300 7.26 24.62 21.32
N GLU A 301 6.83 23.36 21.26
CA GLU A 301 7.18 22.34 22.26
C GLU A 301 8.68 21.98 22.21
N LEU A 302 9.26 21.86 21.02
CA LEU A 302 10.69 21.63 20.84
C LEU A 302 11.54 22.77 21.42
N LYS A 303 11.16 24.03 21.19
CA LYS A 303 11.85 25.18 21.79
C LYS A 303 11.82 25.15 23.32
N LYS A 304 10.69 24.77 23.92
CA LYS A 304 10.58 24.62 25.38
C LYS A 304 11.47 23.50 25.92
N LYS A 305 11.52 22.34 25.24
CA LYS A 305 12.41 21.24 25.62
C LYS A 305 13.89 21.62 25.50
N GLU A 306 14.26 22.38 24.47
CA GLU A 306 15.62 22.90 24.30
C GLU A 306 16.03 23.84 25.46
N GLU A 307 15.13 24.74 25.89
CA GLU A 307 15.38 25.61 27.04
C GLU A 307 15.43 24.83 28.37
N GLU A 308 14.58 23.82 28.54
CA GLU A 308 14.54 22.99 29.76
C GLU A 308 15.81 22.14 29.92
N ILE A 309 16.35 21.59 28.83
CA ILE A 309 17.61 20.83 28.83
C ILE A 309 18.81 21.72 29.18
N LYS A 310 18.93 22.89 28.52
CA LYS A 310 19.96 23.91 28.85
C LYS A 310 19.93 24.32 30.33
N SER A 311 18.75 24.32 30.94
CA SER A 311 18.60 24.65 32.37
C SER A 311 19.05 23.51 33.31
N LYS A 312 18.89 22.24 32.90
CA LYS A 312 19.21 21.05 33.72
C LYS A 312 20.70 20.73 33.72
N GLU A 313 21.43 21.05 32.66
CA GLU A 313 22.89 20.88 32.58
C GLU A 313 23.67 21.80 33.54
N SER A 314 23.07 22.89 34.03
CA SER A 314 23.70 23.76 35.03
C SER A 314 23.80 23.15 36.45
N LYS A 315 23.34 21.91 36.67
CA LYS A 315 23.17 21.32 38.03
C LYS A 315 23.78 19.94 38.28
N VAL A 316 24.49 19.33 37.33
CA VAL A 316 25.04 17.97 37.51
C VAL A 316 26.55 17.96 37.20
N GLU A 317 27.39 17.75 38.22
CA GLU A 317 28.81 17.47 38.05
C GLU A 317 29.02 15.96 37.78
N ALA A 318 29.22 15.59 36.51
CA ALA A 318 29.61 14.25 36.09
C ALA A 318 30.91 14.32 35.24
N PRO A 319 31.62 13.20 34.97
CA PRO A 319 32.97 13.25 34.42
C PRO A 319 32.99 13.70 32.94
N LYS A 320 33.75 14.77 32.69
CA LYS A 320 33.92 15.59 31.46
C LYS A 320 34.12 14.88 30.10
N THR A 321 34.17 13.56 30.03
CA THR A 321 34.36 12.78 28.79
C THR A 321 33.08 12.14 28.26
N ILE A 322 32.12 11.79 29.13
CA ILE A 322 30.82 11.23 28.71
C ILE A 322 29.88 12.35 28.27
N GLU A 323 29.89 13.49 28.98
CA GLU A 323 29.09 14.68 28.66
C GLU A 323 29.28 15.17 27.21
N LYS A 324 30.50 15.07 26.67
CA LYS A 324 30.80 15.55 25.30
C LYS A 324 30.31 14.64 24.19
N GLU A 325 30.12 13.35 24.46
CA GLU A 325 29.53 12.42 23.48
C GLU A 325 28.01 12.47 23.55
N GLU A 326 27.43 12.63 24.74
CA GLU A 326 26.00 12.88 24.93
C GLU A 326 25.56 14.21 24.28
N GLU A 327 26.32 15.31 24.44
CA GLU A 327 26.08 16.59 23.74
C GLU A 327 26.01 16.40 22.22
N LYS A 328 26.97 15.65 21.65
CA LYS A 328 27.03 15.41 20.19
C LYS A 328 25.86 14.57 19.69
N ILE A 329 25.35 13.65 20.50
CA ILE A 329 24.20 12.82 20.13
C ILE A 329 22.91 13.65 20.19
N ILE A 330 22.74 14.44 21.25
CA ILE A 330 21.56 15.31 21.44
C ILE A 330 21.51 16.40 20.35
N ASP A 331 22.64 17.02 20.03
CA ASP A 331 22.73 18.03 18.96
C ASP A 331 22.36 17.44 17.59
N LYS A 332 22.84 16.22 17.29
CA LYS A 332 22.48 15.50 16.06
C LYS A 332 20.99 15.15 16.01
N GLU A 333 20.40 14.74 17.14
CA GLU A 333 18.98 14.42 17.22
C GLU A 333 18.11 15.67 17.00
N LEU A 334 18.50 16.80 17.57
CA LEU A 334 17.84 18.10 17.36
C LEU A 334 18.00 18.59 15.91
N GLU A 335 19.16 18.38 15.29
CA GLU A 335 19.39 18.73 13.88
C GLU A 335 18.52 17.86 12.94
N LEU A 336 18.40 16.56 13.23
CA LEU A 336 17.54 15.65 12.46
C LEU A 336 16.06 16.04 12.57
N LYS A 337 15.57 16.36 13.79
CA LYS A 337 14.18 16.85 13.98
C LYS A 337 13.92 18.17 13.26
N LYS A 338 14.90 19.08 13.22
CA LYS A 338 14.80 20.33 12.44
C LYS A 338 14.69 20.06 10.94
N LYS A 339 15.51 19.14 10.39
CA LYS A 339 15.44 18.73 8.98
C LYS A 339 14.11 18.07 8.64
N GLU A 340 13.56 17.26 9.55
CA GLU A 340 12.25 16.64 9.36
C GLU A 340 11.12 17.67 9.25
N ILE A 341 11.12 18.69 10.11
CA ILE A 341 10.15 19.79 10.06
C ILE A 341 10.30 20.62 8.77
N GLU A 342 11.54 20.88 8.34
CA GLU A 342 11.79 21.60 7.08
C GLU A 342 11.30 20.81 5.86
N LEU A 343 11.48 19.49 5.85
CA LEU A 343 10.95 18.61 4.80
C LEU A 343 9.41 18.62 4.78
N LYS A 344 8.75 18.58 5.95
CA LYS A 344 7.29 18.71 6.04
C LYS A 344 6.79 20.06 5.51
N LYS A 345 7.49 21.16 5.80
CA LYS A 345 7.17 22.49 5.25
C LYS A 345 7.30 22.53 3.72
N LYS A 346 8.38 21.98 3.16
CA LYS A 346 8.55 21.91 1.70
C LYS A 346 7.48 21.06 1.02
N LYS A 347 7.05 19.97 1.66
CA LYS A 347 5.94 19.14 1.17
C LYS A 347 4.63 19.94 1.13
N LEU A 348 4.29 20.65 2.20
CA LEU A 348 3.12 21.52 2.26
C LEU A 348 3.15 22.63 1.19
N GLU A 349 4.33 23.18 0.87
CA GLU A 349 4.48 24.18 -0.20
C GLU A 349 4.21 23.59 -1.59
N LEU A 350 4.71 22.37 -1.86
CA LEU A 350 4.45 21.66 -3.11
C LEU A 350 2.96 21.33 -3.26
N ASP A 351 2.31 20.85 -2.20
CA ASP A 351 0.87 20.56 -2.20
C ASP A 351 0.03 21.83 -2.42
N ALA A 352 0.51 23.00 -1.99
CA ALA A 352 -0.12 24.29 -2.29
C ALA A 352 -0.07 24.62 -3.79
N LYS A 353 1.09 24.42 -4.42
CA LYS A 353 1.28 24.68 -5.85
C LYS A 353 0.45 23.72 -6.70
N GLU A 354 0.32 22.46 -6.28
CA GLU A 354 -0.53 21.49 -6.96
C GLU A 354 -2.01 21.88 -6.92
N LYS A 355 -2.52 22.36 -5.78
CA LYS A 355 -3.89 22.89 -5.68
C LYS A 355 -4.13 24.09 -6.57
N GLU A 356 -3.20 25.05 -6.63
CA GLU A 356 -3.33 26.22 -7.49
C GLU A 356 -3.45 25.82 -8.98
N LEU A 357 -2.76 24.75 -9.37
CA LEU A 357 -2.89 24.16 -10.71
C LEU A 357 -4.24 23.44 -10.90
N GLU A 358 -4.71 22.71 -9.88
CA GLU A 358 -6.01 22.01 -9.90
C GLU A 358 -7.18 23.01 -9.99
N GLU A 359 -7.12 24.14 -9.28
CA GLU A 359 -8.12 25.22 -9.36
C GLU A 359 -8.16 25.87 -10.75
N LYS A 360 -7.00 26.20 -11.32
CA LYS A 360 -6.91 26.76 -12.69
C LYS A 360 -7.51 25.80 -13.72
N ALA A 361 -7.27 24.50 -13.58
CA ALA A 361 -7.85 23.49 -14.47
C ALA A 361 -9.38 23.38 -14.34
N ILE A 362 -9.94 23.60 -13.14
CA ILE A 362 -11.39 23.64 -12.92
C ILE A 362 -12.00 24.90 -13.54
N GLU A 363 -11.38 26.07 -13.35
CA GLU A 363 -11.85 27.33 -13.97
C GLU A 363 -11.87 27.25 -15.49
N GLU A 364 -10.84 26.65 -16.10
CA GLU A 364 -10.76 26.45 -17.56
C GLU A 364 -11.88 25.52 -18.06
N ARG A 365 -12.15 24.40 -17.37
CA ARG A 365 -13.28 23.51 -17.69
C ARG A 365 -14.64 24.17 -17.52
N GLU A 366 -14.82 25.01 -16.50
CA GLU A 366 -16.06 25.77 -16.33
C GLU A 366 -16.28 26.75 -17.48
N LYS A 367 -15.22 27.38 -17.96
CA LYS A 367 -15.28 28.29 -19.11
C LYS A 367 -15.64 27.55 -20.40
N GLU A 368 -15.01 26.41 -20.68
CA GLU A 368 -15.36 25.58 -21.83
C GLU A 368 -16.82 25.11 -21.81
N LEU A 369 -17.35 24.77 -20.63
CA LEU A 369 -18.75 24.39 -20.46
C LEU A 369 -19.71 25.55 -20.78
N ARG A 370 -19.42 26.77 -20.32
CA ARG A 370 -20.23 27.95 -20.65
C ARG A 370 -20.22 28.26 -22.14
N GLU A 371 -19.06 28.15 -22.79
CA GLU A 371 -18.94 28.36 -24.24
C GLU A 371 -19.74 27.32 -25.04
N LYS A 372 -19.79 26.06 -24.58
CA LYS A 372 -20.63 25.01 -25.17
C LYS A 372 -22.13 25.27 -24.99
N GLU A 373 -22.55 25.78 -23.82
CA GLU A 373 -23.95 26.17 -23.57
C GLU A 373 -24.37 27.34 -24.47
N GLU A 374 -23.51 28.36 -24.64
CA GLU A 374 -23.79 29.50 -25.53
C GLU A 374 -23.86 29.10 -27.02
N LEU A 375 -23.07 28.11 -27.45
CA LEU A 375 -23.14 27.57 -28.82
C LEU A 375 -24.49 26.87 -29.05
N LYS A 376 -24.93 26.03 -28.10
CA LYS A 376 -26.22 25.31 -28.17
C LYS A 376 -27.40 26.29 -28.23
N GLU A 377 -27.36 27.38 -27.47
CA GLU A 377 -28.43 28.39 -27.51
C GLU A 377 -28.47 29.17 -28.84
N LYS A 378 -27.33 29.36 -29.50
CA LYS A 378 -27.26 29.94 -30.85
C LYS A 378 -27.77 28.98 -31.90
N ASP A 379 -27.40 27.69 -31.82
CA ASP A 379 -27.86 26.68 -32.76
C ASP A 379 -29.38 26.48 -32.69
N LEU A 380 -29.97 26.49 -31.49
CA LEU A 380 -31.44 26.49 -31.32
C LEU A 380 -32.13 27.70 -31.95
N LYS A 381 -31.55 28.90 -31.83
CA LYS A 381 -32.11 30.14 -32.42
C LYS A 381 -31.96 30.24 -33.93
N THR A 382 -31.11 29.41 -34.54
CA THR A 382 -30.88 29.40 -35.99
C THR A 382 -31.69 28.32 -36.70
N ALA A 383 -32.33 27.41 -35.93
CA ALA A 383 -33.18 26.33 -36.40
C ALA A 383 -34.70 26.65 -36.38
N GLU A 384 -35.11 27.76 -35.72
CA GLU A 384 -36.43 28.40 -35.86
C GLU A 384 -36.47 29.35 -37.06
#